data_AF-A0A5B7HH24-F1
#
_entry.id   AF-A0A5B7HH24-F1
#
_cell.length_a   1.000
_cell.length_b   1.000
_cell.length_c   1.000
_cell.angle_alpha   90.00
_cell.angle_beta   90.00
_cell.angle_gamma   90.00
#
_symmetry.space_group_name_H-M   'P 1'
#
loop_
_entity.id
_entity.type
_entity.pdbx_description
1 polymer ?
#
loop_
_entity_poly.entity_id
_entity_poly.type
_entity_poly.pdbx_seq_one_letter_code
_entity_poly.pdbx_strand_id
1 'polypeptide(L)'
;MKLLTHYSQVTNKVTGEHSCVMVHMLSSPEETSDSETAPSWLQYSSIEFLRRFLSLLGGPLSDLHPMLSLAVIQAHAKTVPWKAIEWEELKLLVTGHDLLRLEKYSKNLADRHLITDILPHIASLFFSHRFPALHLSQIQSVSLFHTCFIISGHYL
;
A
#
# COMPACT_ATOMS: atom_id res chain seq x y z
N MET A 1 -6.35 -18.24 -6.19
CA MET A 1 -6.34 -16.77 -5.92
C MET A 1 -5.83 -16.03 -7.16
N LYS A 2 -6.43 -14.90 -7.57
CA LYS A 2 -5.92 -14.07 -8.68
C LYS A 2 -5.10 -12.92 -8.10
N LEU A 3 -3.88 -12.73 -8.61
CA LEU A 3 -2.96 -11.68 -8.16
C LEU A 3 -2.49 -10.85 -9.33
N LEU A 4 -2.42 -9.54 -9.12
CA LEU A 4 -1.94 -8.61 -10.13
C LEU A 4 -0.41 -8.55 -10.09
N THR A 5 0.28 -8.93 -11.16
CA THR A 5 1.75 -8.88 -11.18
C THR A 5 2.29 -7.68 -11.93
N HIS A 6 1.49 -7.10 -12.83
CA HIS A 6 1.88 -5.95 -13.62
C HIS A 6 0.69 -5.03 -13.90
N TYR A 7 0.95 -3.72 -13.87
CA TYR A 7 0.02 -2.66 -14.25
C TYR A 7 0.77 -1.63 -15.10
N SER A 8 0.26 -1.31 -16.30
CA SER A 8 0.95 -0.38 -17.21
C SER A 8 0.90 1.05 -16.69
N GLN A 9 2.01 1.78 -16.81
CA GLN A 9 2.04 3.22 -16.45
C GLN A 9 1.36 4.08 -17.52
N VAL A 10 1.41 3.64 -18.77
CA VAL A 10 0.81 4.34 -19.91
C VAL A 10 -0.53 3.70 -20.23
N THR A 11 -1.54 4.54 -20.43
CA THR A 11 -2.87 4.14 -20.87
C THR A 11 -2.87 3.84 -22.37
N ASN A 12 -3.78 2.98 -22.79
CA ASN A 12 -4.01 2.76 -24.21
C ASN A 12 -4.59 4.03 -24.84
N LYS A 13 -4.01 4.48 -25.96
CA LYS A 13 -4.45 5.71 -26.66
C LYS A 13 -5.90 5.65 -27.17
N VAL A 14 -6.46 4.45 -27.36
CA VAL A 14 -7.81 4.25 -27.90
C VAL A 14 -8.85 4.20 -26.79
N THR A 15 -8.59 3.48 -25.70
CA THR A 15 -9.58 3.27 -24.62
C THR A 15 -9.34 4.15 -23.39
N GLY A 16 -8.15 4.71 -23.23
CA GLY A 16 -7.74 5.42 -22.02
C GLY A 16 -7.49 4.50 -20.83
N GLU A 17 -7.56 3.17 -21.00
CA GLU A 17 -7.40 2.21 -19.91
C GLU A 17 -5.97 1.69 -19.78
N HIS A 18 -5.59 1.32 -18.56
CA HIS A 18 -4.32 0.65 -18.29
C HIS A 18 -4.42 -0.85 -18.55
N SER A 19 -3.36 -1.42 -19.08
CA SER A 19 -3.23 -2.86 -19.26
C SER A 19 -2.70 -3.51 -17.98
N CYS A 20 -3.28 -4.64 -17.59
CA CYS A 20 -2.83 -5.38 -16.43
C CYS A 20 -2.62 -6.86 -16.72
N VAL A 21 -1.66 -7.46 -16.01
CA VAL A 21 -1.38 -8.90 -16.08
C VAL A 21 -1.70 -9.50 -14.72
N MET A 22 -2.56 -10.51 -14.70
CA MET A 22 -2.94 -11.24 -13.50
C MET A 22 -2.50 -12.69 -13.60
N VAL A 23 -1.91 -13.19 -12.51
CA VAL A 23 -1.60 -14.61 -12.35
C VAL A 23 -2.65 -15.25 -11.46
N HIS A 24 -3.22 -16.35 -11.94
CA HIS A 24 -4.09 -17.20 -11.15
C HIS A 24 -3.36 -18.48 -10.78
N MET A 25 -3.20 -18.69 -9.48
CA MET A 25 -2.71 -19.96 -8.96
C MET A 25 -3.82 -21.01 -9.06
N LEU A 26 -3.51 -22.11 -9.75
CA LEU A 26 -4.34 -23.31 -9.80
C LEU A 26 -3.83 -24.28 -8.74
N SER A 27 -4.65 -24.56 -7.73
CA SER A 27 -4.37 -25.62 -6.77
C SER A 27 -4.68 -26.97 -7.43
N SER A 28 -3.74 -27.90 -7.45
CA SER A 28 -4.05 -29.30 -7.78
C SER A 28 -4.78 -29.93 -6.59
N PRO A 29 -5.84 -30.73 -6.79
CA PRO A 29 -6.57 -31.37 -5.70
C PRO A 29 -5.77 -32.46 -4.97
N GLU A 30 -4.58 -32.82 -5.45
CA GLU A 30 -3.76 -33.93 -4.92
C GLU A 30 -2.66 -33.47 -3.93
N GLU A 31 -2.44 -32.17 -3.76
CA GLU A 31 -1.47 -31.63 -2.79
C GLU A 31 -2.15 -31.33 -1.44
N THR A 32 -2.48 -32.41 -0.71
CA THR A 32 -2.86 -32.37 0.71
C THR A 32 -1.63 -32.10 1.58
N SER A 33 -1.12 -30.87 1.56
CA SER A 33 -0.08 -30.41 2.48
C SER A 33 -0.21 -28.91 2.70
N ASP A 34 -1.02 -28.52 3.69
CA ASP A 34 -1.00 -27.37 4.62
C ASP A 34 -0.17 -26.10 4.33
N SER A 35 0.21 -25.84 3.10
CA SER A 35 0.91 -24.64 2.67
C SER A 35 -0.06 -23.80 1.84
N GLU A 36 -0.98 -23.13 2.54
CA GLU A 36 -1.75 -21.99 2.01
C GLU A 36 -0.87 -20.83 1.50
N THR A 37 0.44 -21.02 1.53
CA THR A 37 1.47 -20.06 1.21
C THR A 37 1.79 -20.16 -0.28
N ALA A 38 1.67 -19.05 -1.00
CA ALA A 38 2.02 -18.99 -2.42
C ALA A 38 3.50 -19.37 -2.66
N PRO A 39 3.88 -19.84 -3.86
CA PRO A 39 5.26 -20.15 -4.17
C PRO A 39 6.14 -18.90 -4.04
N SER A 40 7.38 -19.09 -3.62
CA SER A 40 8.33 -18.00 -3.30
C SER A 40 8.49 -16.97 -4.42
N TRP A 41 8.49 -17.39 -5.69
CA TRP A 41 8.58 -16.49 -6.84
C TRP A 41 7.37 -15.54 -6.94
N LEU A 42 6.18 -16.02 -6.61
CA LEU A 42 4.94 -15.24 -6.66
C LEU A 42 4.87 -14.26 -5.49
N GLN A 43 5.34 -14.68 -4.31
CA GLN A 43 5.49 -13.77 -3.17
C GLN A 43 6.47 -12.64 -3.49
N TYR A 44 7.65 -12.95 -4.03
CA TYR A 44 8.64 -11.95 -4.42
C TYR A 44 8.10 -10.98 -5.47
N SER A 45 7.43 -11.52 -6.50
CA SER A 45 6.76 -10.72 -7.52
C SER A 45 5.68 -9.81 -6.93
N SER A 46 4.88 -10.33 -5.99
CA SER A 46 3.86 -9.57 -5.27
C SER A 46 4.44 -8.42 -4.43
N ILE A 47 5.56 -8.66 -3.74
CA ILE A 47 6.29 -7.64 -2.97
C ILE A 47 6.78 -6.52 -3.89
N GLU A 48 7.48 -6.88 -4.97
CA GLU A 48 8.01 -5.91 -5.92
C GLU A 48 6.89 -5.14 -6.63
N PHE A 49 5.80 -5.82 -6.99
CA PHE A 49 4.61 -5.19 -7.57
C PHE A 49 4.03 -4.14 -6.62
N LEU A 50 3.75 -4.49 -5.36
CA LEU A 50 3.17 -3.55 -4.39
C LEU A 50 4.08 -2.35 -4.13
N ARG A 51 5.40 -2.57 -3.98
CA ARG A 51 6.37 -1.50 -3.78
C ARG A 51 6.34 -0.50 -4.94
N ARG A 52 6.31 -1.00 -6.18
CA ARG A 52 6.24 -0.16 -7.39
C ARG A 52 4.87 0.51 -7.52
N PHE A 53 3.79 -0.23 -7.26
CA PHE A 53 2.43 0.27 -7.34
C PHE A 53 2.23 1.46 -6.40
N LEU A 54 2.62 1.33 -5.12
CA LEU A 54 2.57 2.43 -4.14
C LEU A 54 3.38 3.65 -4.57
N SER A 55 4.56 3.44 -5.16
CA SER A 55 5.39 4.54 -5.68
C SER A 55 4.77 5.26 -6.88
N LEU A 56 3.96 4.57 -7.70
CA LEU A 56 3.36 5.12 -8.92
C LEU A 56 2.01 5.79 -8.69
N LEU A 57 1.34 5.49 -7.56
CA LEU A 57 0.06 6.08 -7.16
C LEU A 57 0.15 7.60 -6.91
N GLY A 58 1.32 8.11 -6.56
CA GLY A 58 1.57 9.55 -6.47
C GLY A 58 1.95 10.22 -7.80
N GLY A 59 1.98 9.48 -8.91
CA GLY A 59 2.40 9.98 -10.22
C GLY A 59 1.47 9.52 -11.33
N PRO A 60 1.90 8.63 -12.24
CA PRO A 60 1.11 8.24 -13.42
C PRO A 60 -0.18 7.48 -13.09
N LEU A 61 -0.34 6.99 -11.85
CA LEU A 61 -1.55 6.30 -11.38
C LEU A 61 -2.38 7.16 -10.41
N SER A 62 -2.15 8.48 -10.38
CA SER A 62 -2.89 9.41 -9.51
C SER A 62 -4.38 9.49 -9.84
N ASP A 63 -4.74 9.31 -11.10
CA ASP A 63 -6.14 9.28 -11.58
C ASP A 63 -6.87 7.96 -11.23
N LEU A 64 -6.17 6.96 -10.68
CA LEU A 64 -6.75 5.67 -10.35
C LEU A 64 -7.74 5.80 -9.19
N HIS A 65 -8.96 5.28 -9.37
CA HIS A 65 -10.00 5.35 -8.35
C HIS A 65 -9.51 4.72 -7.02
N PRO A 66 -9.58 5.42 -5.88
CA PRO A 66 -8.90 5.01 -4.65
C PRO A 66 -9.43 3.69 -4.08
N MET A 67 -10.71 3.37 -4.31
CA MET A 67 -11.26 2.04 -3.97
C MET A 67 -10.60 0.90 -4.75
N LEU A 68 -10.29 1.11 -6.02
CA LEU A 68 -9.64 0.10 -6.85
C LEU A 68 -8.20 -0.11 -6.40
N SER A 69 -7.48 0.99 -6.12
CA SER A 69 -6.13 0.95 -5.57
C SER A 69 -6.08 0.16 -4.26
N LEU A 70 -7.02 0.43 -3.34
CA LEU A 70 -7.12 -0.30 -2.08
C LEU A 70 -7.42 -1.79 -2.30
N ALA A 71 -8.35 -2.13 -3.19
CA ALA A 71 -8.70 -3.52 -3.48
C ALA A 71 -7.52 -4.31 -4.04
N VAL A 72 -6.70 -3.69 -4.90
CA VAL A 72 -5.45 -4.27 -5.40
C VAL A 72 -4.49 -4.54 -4.24
N ILE A 73 -4.21 -3.54 -3.40
CA ILE A 73 -3.29 -3.68 -2.25
C ILE A 73 -3.76 -4.82 -1.32
N GLN A 74 -5.05 -4.87 -1.00
CA GLN A 74 -5.64 -5.90 -0.14
C GLN A 74 -5.56 -7.32 -0.73
N ALA A 75 -5.63 -7.45 -2.07
CA ALA A 75 -5.49 -8.76 -2.72
C ALA A 75 -4.11 -9.39 -2.48
N HIS A 76 -3.06 -8.55 -2.40
CA HIS A 76 -1.68 -8.96 -2.16
C HIS A 76 -1.34 -9.16 -0.68
N ALA A 77 -2.16 -8.61 0.24
CA ALA A 77 -1.96 -8.72 1.69
C ALA A 77 -1.79 -10.16 2.18
N LYS A 78 -2.52 -11.11 1.58
CA LYS A 78 -2.52 -12.53 1.98
C LYS A 78 -1.35 -13.33 1.41
N THR A 79 -0.63 -12.76 0.43
CA THR A 79 0.40 -13.49 -0.32
C THR A 79 1.81 -13.12 0.05
N VAL A 80 1.99 -11.92 0.59
CA VAL A 80 3.29 -11.42 0.99
C VAL A 80 3.56 -11.80 2.45
N PRO A 81 4.70 -12.43 2.77
CA PRO A 81 5.15 -12.57 4.14
C PRO A 81 5.64 -11.20 4.62
N TRP A 82 4.83 -10.52 5.43
CA TRP A 82 5.18 -9.20 5.94
C TRP A 82 6.15 -9.29 7.11
N LYS A 83 7.26 -8.56 7.02
CA LYS A 83 8.13 -8.30 8.18
C LYS A 83 7.57 -7.10 8.95
N ALA A 84 7.17 -7.33 10.21
CA ALA A 84 6.80 -6.25 11.12
C ALA A 84 7.93 -5.21 11.20
N ILE A 85 7.57 -3.93 11.30
CA ILE A 85 8.56 -2.87 11.41
C ILE A 85 9.36 -2.99 12.72
N GLU A 86 10.69 -2.94 12.60
CA GLU A 86 11.57 -2.85 13.77
C GLU A 86 11.68 -1.39 14.22
N TRP A 87 11.91 -1.19 15.52
CA TRP A 87 11.98 0.15 16.11
C TRP A 87 13.12 0.98 15.52
N GLU A 88 14.23 0.33 15.20
CA GLU A 88 15.41 0.92 14.57
C GLU A 88 15.08 1.50 13.19
N GLU A 89 14.29 0.79 12.39
CA GLU A 89 13.86 1.25 11.07
C GLU A 89 12.84 2.40 11.18
N LEU A 90 11.97 2.36 12.19
CA LEU A 90 11.02 3.44 12.43
C LEU A 90 11.72 4.75 12.79
N LYS A 91 12.79 4.71 13.59
CA LYS A 91 13.60 5.90 13.93
C LYS A 91 14.26 6.56 12.72
N LEU A 92 14.53 5.80 11.66
CA LEU A 92 15.09 6.35 10.42
C LEU A 92 14.04 7.12 9.61
N LEU A 93 12.76 6.80 9.80
CA LEU A 93 11.65 7.38 9.05
C LEU A 93 10.94 8.50 9.80
N VAL A 94 10.93 8.46 11.13
CA VAL A 94 10.20 9.40 11.99
C VAL A 94 11.12 9.94 13.07
N THR A 95 11.28 11.27 13.12
CA THR A 95 12.12 11.95 14.12
C THR A 95 11.35 12.07 15.45
N GLY A 96 12.06 12.21 16.57
CA GLY A 96 11.43 12.51 17.87
C GLY A 96 10.52 13.75 17.86
N HIS A 97 10.86 14.75 17.04
CA HIS A 97 10.00 15.93 16.82
C HIS A 97 8.69 15.59 16.11
N ASP A 98 8.70 14.64 15.18
CA ASP A 98 7.52 14.19 14.46
C ASP A 98 6.58 13.40 15.38
N LEU A 99 7.14 12.60 16.30
CA LEU A 99 6.36 11.94 17.35
C LEU A 99 5.67 12.96 18.27
N LEU A 100 6.37 14.04 18.64
CA LEU A 100 5.78 15.12 19.45
C LEU A 100 4.63 15.82 18.70
N ARG A 101 4.76 16.03 17.39
CA ARG A 101 3.70 16.61 16.54
C ARG A 101 2.48 15.69 16.50
N LEU A 102 2.69 14.38 16.34
CA LEU A 102 1.63 13.37 16.38
C LEU A 102 0.95 13.33 17.75
N GLU A 103 1.70 13.46 18.85
CA GLU A 103 1.13 13.52 20.21
C GLU A 103 0.26 14.77 20.42
N LYS A 104 0.68 15.93 19.91
CA LYS A 104 -0.14 17.15 19.96
C LYS A 104 -1.43 16.99 19.16
N TYR A 105 -1.34 16.38 17.97
CA TYR A 105 -2.53 16.09 17.15
C TYR A 105 -3.47 15.09 17.84
N SER A 106 -2.96 14.03 18.47
CA SER A 106 -3.79 13.05 19.18
C SER A 106 -4.52 13.65 20.38
N LYS A 107 -3.93 14.66 21.02
CA LYS A 107 -4.55 15.45 22.09
C LYS A 107 -5.45 16.58 21.57
N ASN A 108 -5.67 16.67 20.25
CA ASN A 108 -6.43 17.74 19.61
C ASN A 108 -5.88 19.16 19.90
N LEU A 109 -4.56 19.26 20.13
CA LEU A 109 -3.84 20.52 20.42
C LEU A 109 -3.19 21.13 19.17
N ALA A 110 -3.34 20.48 18.01
CA ALA A 110 -2.75 20.91 16.74
C ALA A 110 -3.65 20.55 15.56
N ASP A 111 -3.59 21.37 14.52
CA ASP A 111 -4.32 21.14 13.28
C ASP A 111 -3.69 20.03 12.42
N ARG A 112 -4.51 19.44 11.55
CA ARG A 112 -4.10 18.37 10.62
C ARG A 112 -2.91 18.75 9.73
N HIS A 113 -2.77 20.02 9.36
CA HIS A 113 -1.65 20.51 8.54
C HIS A 113 -0.28 20.29 9.20
N LEU A 114 -0.24 20.13 10.53
CA LEU A 114 1.00 19.84 11.25
C LEU A 114 1.47 18.39 11.07
N ILE A 115 0.66 17.48 10.51
CA ILE A 115 1.05 16.07 10.34
C ILE A 115 1.03 15.61 8.87
N THR A 116 0.66 16.48 7.92
CA THR A 116 0.50 16.13 6.50
C THR A 116 1.78 15.68 5.81
N ASP A 117 2.94 16.12 6.29
CA ASP A 117 4.27 15.73 5.83
C ASP A 117 4.72 14.35 6.35
N ILE A 118 4.24 13.96 7.54
CA ILE A 118 4.58 12.66 8.16
C ILE A 118 3.65 11.54 7.63
N LEU A 119 2.43 11.92 7.26
CA LEU A 119 1.36 11.03 6.80
C LEU A 119 1.75 10.11 5.62
N PRO A 120 2.46 10.56 4.56
CA PRO A 120 2.87 9.70 3.45
C PRO A 120 3.80 8.55 3.90
N HIS A 121 4.74 8.82 4.81
CA HIS A 121 5.65 7.80 5.33
C HIS A 121 4.89 6.74 6.13
N ILE A 122 4.00 7.16 7.03
CA ILE A 122 3.17 6.25 7.83
C ILE A 122 2.21 5.45 6.94
N ALA A 123 1.58 6.11 5.95
CA ALA A 123 0.67 5.46 5.02
C ALA A 123 1.40 4.42 4.16
N SER A 124 2.61 4.72 3.66
CA SER A 124 3.42 3.75 2.92
C SER A 124 3.73 2.51 3.75
N LEU A 125 4.07 2.68 5.03
CA LEU A 125 4.30 1.57 5.96
C LEU A 125 3.03 0.76 6.25
N PHE A 126 1.89 1.44 6.37
CA PHE A 126 0.58 0.82 6.58
C PHE A 126 0.15 -0.02 5.37
N PHE A 127 0.21 0.52 4.16
CA PHE A 127 -0.15 -0.20 2.93
C PHE A 127 0.88 -1.25 2.51
N SER A 128 2.11 -1.15 3.03
CA SER A 128 3.09 -2.24 2.99
C SER A 128 2.87 -3.26 4.12
N HIS A 129 1.71 -3.24 4.79
CA HIS A 129 1.29 -4.18 5.83
C HIS A 129 2.34 -4.42 6.94
N ARG A 130 3.19 -3.43 7.20
CA ARG A 130 4.24 -3.50 8.24
C ARG A 130 3.72 -3.21 9.64
N PHE A 131 2.46 -2.76 9.72
CA PHE A 131 1.71 -2.51 10.96
C PHE A 131 0.59 -3.54 11.13
N PRO A 132 0.88 -4.77 11.60
CA PRO A 132 -0.15 -5.81 11.74
C PRO A 132 -1.21 -5.48 12.80
N ALA A 133 -0.89 -4.62 13.78
CA ALA A 133 -1.80 -4.24 14.85
C ALA A 133 -2.80 -3.14 14.47
N LEU A 134 -2.56 -2.41 13.37
CA LEU A 134 -3.43 -1.32 12.95
C LEU A 134 -4.50 -1.85 12.00
N HIS A 135 -5.75 -1.85 12.45
CA HIS A 135 -6.91 -2.14 11.63
C HIS A 135 -7.71 -0.85 11.41
N LEU A 136 -7.67 -0.34 10.19
CA LEU A 136 -8.52 0.76 9.76
C LEU A 136 -9.75 0.21 9.04
N SER A 137 -10.91 0.85 9.24
CA SER A 137 -12.07 0.57 8.39
C SER A 137 -11.75 0.87 6.92
N GLN A 138 -12.50 0.26 6.01
CA GLN A 138 -12.27 0.46 4.57
C GLN A 138 -12.36 1.94 4.19
N ILE A 139 -13.32 2.67 4.75
CA ILE A 139 -13.51 4.11 4.50
C ILE A 139 -12.33 4.93 5.05
N GLN A 140 -11.83 4.61 6.24
CA GLN A 140 -10.66 5.28 6.82
C GLN A 140 -9.40 5.01 5.99
N SER A 141 -9.23 3.78 5.50
CA SER A 141 -8.11 3.41 4.64
C SER A 141 -8.14 4.18 3.32
N VAL A 142 -9.32 4.32 2.71
CA VAL A 142 -9.52 5.11 1.48
C VAL A 142 -9.24 6.59 1.72
N SER A 143 -9.73 7.15 2.82
CA SER A 143 -9.51 8.55 3.17
C SER A 143 -8.03 8.85 3.41
N LEU A 144 -7.34 7.97 4.13
CA LEU A 144 -5.88 8.04 4.32
C LEU A 144 -5.15 7.94 2.98
N PHE A 145 -5.54 6.97 2.14
CA PHE A 145 -4.96 6.76 0.82
C PHE A 145 -5.09 8.00 -0.07
N HIS A 146 -6.30 8.55 -0.17
CA HIS A 146 -6.57 9.74 -0.98
C HIS A 146 -5.77 10.94 -0.48
N THR A 147 -5.74 11.16 0.84
CA THR A 147 -5.01 12.29 1.43
C THR A 147 -3.51 12.17 1.22
N CYS A 148 -2.94 10.97 1.30
CA CYS A 148 -1.50 10.77 1.24
C CYS A 148 -0.95 10.67 -0.19
N PHE A 149 -1.62 9.94 -1.08
CA PHE A 149 -1.07 9.63 -2.42
C PHE A 149 -1.59 10.56 -3.51
N ILE A 150 -2.87 10.95 -3.46
CA ILE A 150 -3.47 11.79 -4.52
C ILE A 150 -3.15 13.26 -4.26
N ILE A 151 -3.35 13.75 -3.04
CA ILE A 151 -3.12 15.17 -2.73
C ILE A 151 -1.61 15.49 -2.77
N SER A 152 -0.75 14.66 -2.18
CA SER A 152 0.70 14.92 -2.19
C SER A 152 1.33 14.84 -3.58
N GLY A 153 0.77 14.03 -4.49
CA GLY A 153 1.23 13.94 -5.88
C GLY A 153 0.95 15.19 -6.73
N HIS A 154 -0.03 16.01 -6.32
CA HIS A 154 -0.34 17.28 -6.99
C HIS A 154 0.53 18.47 -6.54
N TYR A 155 1.32 18.31 -5.47
CA TYR A 155 2.19 19.37 -4.92
C TYR A 155 3.69 19.15 -5.19
N LEU A 156 4.05 18.11 -5.94
CA LEU A 156 5.39 17.86 -6.49
C LEU A 156 5.40 18.13 -8.00
#